data_AF-A0A2K2TMQ7-F1
#
_entry.id   AF-A0A2K2TMQ7-F1
#
_cell.length_a   1.000
_cell.length_b   1.000
_cell.length_c   1.000
_cell.angle_alpha   90.00
_cell.angle_beta   90.00
_cell.angle_gamma   90.00
#
_symmetry.space_group_name_H-M   'P 1'
#
loop_
_entity.id
_entity.type
_entity.pdbx_description
1 polymer ?
#
loop_
_entity_poly.entity_id
_entity_poly.type
_entity_poly.pdbx_seq_one_letter_code
_entity_poly.pdbx_strand_id
1 'polypeptide(L)'
;MTNNDLDCKLKNCCGGGCGCGAGHCCNCPINPLPAIPDDVFASFNNYALAPKDGTLLPMNTAVEDPTGQITSADGERVTLAAGYYLVSYQVSGLFENPGYFQITPFYNNAPFIINGIYFMIGNWSGGGRFSGSGSANFIIYAPSETRFSLTYNSIATVTEVQTTITFLKLRRPV
;
A
#
# COMPACT_ATOMS: atom_id res chain seq x y z
N MET A 1 -32.96 27.89 31.51
CA MET A 1 -31.99 26.81 31.32
C MET A 1 -30.75 27.45 30.73
N THR A 2 -29.75 27.71 31.58
CA THR A 2 -28.47 28.29 31.16
C THR A 2 -27.68 27.21 30.40
N ASN A 3 -26.82 27.62 29.46
CA ASN A 3 -26.09 26.73 28.54
C ASN A 3 -25.29 25.59 29.20
N ASN A 4 -25.10 25.61 30.52
CA ASN A 4 -24.35 24.59 31.26
C ASN A 4 -25.08 23.24 31.39
N ASP A 5 -26.42 23.20 31.30
CA ASP A 5 -27.18 21.95 31.42
C ASP A 5 -27.12 21.09 30.15
N LEU A 6 -26.92 21.71 28.98
CA LEU A 6 -26.79 21.01 27.70
C LEU A 6 -25.41 20.34 27.55
N ASP A 7 -24.35 20.99 28.05
CA ASP A 7 -23.00 20.42 28.07
C ASP A 7 -22.88 19.20 29.00
N CYS A 8 -23.66 19.15 30.06
CA CYS A 8 -23.67 18.03 31.01
C CYS A 8 -24.41 16.79 30.48
N LYS A 9 -25.38 16.98 29.55
CA LYS A 9 -26.09 15.86 28.90
C LYS A 9 -25.38 15.32 27.66
N LEU A 10 -24.58 16.13 26.98
CA LEU A 10 -23.83 15.73 25.78
C LEU A 10 -22.51 15.01 26.11
N LYS A 11 -21.97 15.21 27.32
CA LYS A 11 -20.84 14.45 27.84
C LYS A 11 -21.38 13.40 28.80
N ASN A 12 -21.06 12.12 28.56
CA ASN A 12 -21.34 10.96 29.42
C ASN A 12 -20.71 11.10 30.82
N CYS A 13 -21.12 12.10 31.60
CA CYS A 13 -20.71 12.28 32.97
C CYS A 13 -21.55 11.36 33.83
N CYS A 14 -20.93 10.26 34.26
CA CYS A 14 -21.30 9.40 35.38
C CYS A 14 -22.34 8.30 35.12
N GLY A 15 -21.90 7.21 34.48
CA GLY A 15 -22.39 5.88 34.84
C GLY A 15 -21.86 5.50 36.23
N GLY A 16 -22.59 5.84 37.28
CA GLY A 16 -22.31 5.41 38.66
C GLY A 16 -21.62 6.45 39.55
N GLY A 17 -22.40 7.11 40.40
CA GLY A 17 -21.90 7.58 41.71
C GLY A 17 -21.19 8.94 41.79
N CYS A 18 -21.52 9.93 40.96
CA CYS A 18 -21.03 11.30 41.20
C CYS A 18 -22.09 12.14 41.94
N GLY A 19 -21.76 12.58 43.16
CA GLY A 19 -22.58 13.53 43.91
C GLY A 19 -22.34 14.96 43.42
N CYS A 20 -23.40 15.65 43.00
CA CYS A 20 -23.35 17.06 42.63
C CYS A 20 -23.54 17.92 43.90
N GLY A 21 -22.45 18.47 44.45
CA GLY A 21 -22.53 19.58 45.40
C GLY A 21 -22.73 20.90 44.65
N ALA A 22 -23.53 21.81 45.23
CA ALA A 22 -23.91 23.10 44.64
C ALA A 22 -22.69 23.89 44.15
N GLY A 23 -22.54 24.00 42.82
CA GLY A 23 -21.62 24.92 42.17
C GLY A 23 -20.32 24.35 41.59
N HIS A 24 -20.04 23.05 41.72
CA HIS A 24 -18.87 22.45 41.07
C HIS A 24 -19.26 21.35 40.07
N CYS A 25 -18.92 21.57 38.80
CA CYS A 25 -18.88 20.51 37.80
C CYS A 25 -17.88 19.45 38.27
N CYS A 26 -18.35 18.21 38.38
CA CYS A 26 -17.64 17.07 38.91
C CYS A 26 -16.24 16.91 38.30
N ASN A 27 -15.25 16.68 39.15
CA ASN A 27 -13.91 16.24 38.78
C ASN A 27 -13.94 14.76 38.39
N CYS A 28 -14.73 14.40 37.38
CA CYS A 28 -14.76 13.05 36.84
C CYS A 28 -13.43 12.81 36.12
N PRO A 29 -12.76 11.66 36.35
CA PRO A 29 -11.65 11.25 35.50
C PRO A 29 -12.16 11.21 34.06
N ILE A 30 -11.66 12.11 33.23
CA ILE A 30 -11.92 12.06 31.80
C ILE A 30 -11.16 10.82 31.32
N ASN A 31 -11.87 9.74 30.98
CA ASN A 31 -11.21 8.64 30.30
C ASN A 31 -10.59 9.22 29.02
N PRO A 32 -9.27 9.09 28.80
CA PRO A 32 -8.67 9.54 27.57
C PRO A 32 -9.39 8.84 26.42
N LEU A 33 -9.78 9.62 25.41
CA LEU A 33 -10.31 9.06 24.18
C LEU A 33 -9.31 8.03 23.65
N PRO A 34 -9.77 6.91 23.08
CA PRO A 34 -8.87 5.96 22.45
C PRO A 34 -8.02 6.70 21.41
N ALA A 35 -6.70 6.56 21.52
CA ALA A 35 -5.78 7.14 20.56
C ALA A 35 -6.09 6.58 19.18
N ILE A 36 -6.20 7.46 18.18
CA ILE A 36 -6.32 7.05 16.79
C ILE A 36 -4.97 6.40 16.43
N PRO A 37 -4.95 5.12 16.01
CA PRO A 37 -3.70 4.49 15.60
C PRO A 37 -3.10 5.23 14.41
N ASP A 38 -1.78 5.35 14.34
CA ASP A 38 -1.11 5.95 13.20
C ASP A 38 -1.47 5.24 11.88
N ASP A 39 -1.40 5.97 10.77
CA ASP A 39 -1.49 5.36 9.46
C ASP A 39 -0.23 4.52 9.19
N VAL A 40 -0.43 3.35 8.58
CA VAL A 40 0.63 2.39 8.32
C VAL A 40 0.84 2.31 6.83
N PHE A 41 1.99 2.78 6.36
CA PHE A 41 2.30 2.84 4.94
C PHE A 41 3.80 2.69 4.70
N ALA A 42 4.13 2.20 3.52
CA ALA A 42 5.50 2.17 3.01
C ALA A 42 5.48 2.37 1.51
N SER A 43 6.60 2.81 0.95
CA SER A 43 6.80 2.85 -0.50
C SER A 43 8.14 2.28 -0.88
N PHE A 44 8.18 1.70 -2.06
CA PHE A 44 9.35 1.06 -2.63
C PHE A 44 9.52 1.51 -4.07
N ASN A 45 10.75 1.55 -4.55
CA ASN A 45 11.05 1.86 -5.92
C ASN A 45 12.25 1.08 -6.45
N ASN A 46 12.37 1.07 -7.77
CA ASN A 46 13.58 0.71 -8.47
C ASN A 46 13.78 1.67 -9.65
N TYR A 47 15.01 1.76 -10.13
CA TYR A 47 15.37 2.61 -11.25
C TYR A 47 16.45 1.95 -12.10
N ALA A 48 16.41 2.23 -13.40
CA ALA A 48 17.40 1.83 -14.38
C ALA A 48 17.76 0.33 -14.43
N LEU A 49 16.77 -0.56 -14.29
CA LEU A 49 17.01 -2.01 -14.32
C LEU A 49 16.81 -2.60 -15.72
N ALA A 50 17.56 -3.64 -16.06
CA ALA A 50 17.33 -4.47 -17.23
C ALA A 50 16.94 -5.90 -16.78
N PRO A 51 15.69 -6.10 -16.28
CA PRO A 51 15.25 -7.40 -15.78
C PRO A 51 15.18 -8.43 -16.90
N LYS A 52 15.38 -9.71 -16.54
CA LYS A 52 15.21 -10.83 -17.48
C LYS A 52 13.77 -11.31 -17.42
N ASP A 53 13.31 -11.96 -18.48
CA ASP A 53 12.00 -12.60 -18.48
C ASP A 53 11.88 -13.59 -17.31
N GLY A 54 10.76 -13.52 -16.60
CA GLY A 54 10.44 -14.40 -15.47
C GLY A 54 11.10 -14.01 -14.14
N THR A 55 11.84 -12.90 -14.05
CA THR A 55 12.46 -12.48 -12.79
C THR A 55 11.54 -11.57 -11.97
N LEU A 56 11.76 -11.55 -10.65
CA LEU A 56 11.10 -10.56 -9.80
C LEU A 56 11.70 -9.16 -10.05
N LEU A 57 10.86 -8.15 -9.92
CA LEU A 57 11.31 -6.76 -9.90
C LEU A 57 11.83 -6.42 -8.50
N PRO A 58 13.05 -5.88 -8.38
CA PRO A 58 13.53 -5.29 -7.14
C PRO A 58 12.59 -4.19 -6.64
N MET A 59 12.43 -4.09 -5.33
CA MET A 59 11.63 -3.10 -4.63
C MET A 59 12.45 -2.59 -3.44
N ASN A 60 13.29 -1.59 -3.70
CA ASN A 60 14.11 -0.96 -2.67
C ASN A 60 13.25 -0.02 -1.83
N THR A 61 13.42 -0.04 -0.51
CA THR A 61 12.65 0.83 0.39
C THR A 61 12.93 2.29 0.08
N ALA A 62 11.87 3.04 -0.22
CA ALA A 62 11.91 4.49 -0.44
C ALA A 62 11.38 5.24 0.80
N VAL A 63 10.27 4.77 1.36
CA VAL A 63 9.72 5.22 2.64
C VAL A 63 9.42 4.00 3.48
N GLU A 64 10.02 3.94 4.67
CA GLU A 64 9.88 2.83 5.62
C GLU A 64 8.62 2.98 6.47
N ASP A 65 7.98 1.85 6.80
CA ASP A 65 6.92 1.78 7.82
C ASP A 65 7.56 1.60 9.20
N PRO A 66 7.53 2.61 10.09
CA PRO A 66 8.14 2.51 11.42
C PRO A 66 7.41 1.53 12.35
N THR A 67 6.20 1.09 12.00
CA THR A 67 5.44 0.12 12.80
C THR A 67 5.85 -1.34 12.52
N GLY A 68 6.63 -1.58 11.46
CA GLY A 68 7.11 -2.90 11.07
C GLY A 68 6.04 -3.82 10.46
N GLN A 69 4.90 -3.29 10.04
CA GLN A 69 3.80 -4.05 9.44
C GLN A 69 3.92 -4.19 7.92
N ILE A 70 4.74 -3.34 7.29
CA ILE A 70 5.12 -3.39 5.89
C ILE A 70 6.64 -3.31 5.81
N THR A 71 7.31 -4.42 5.52
CA THR A 71 8.78 -4.49 5.55
C THR A 71 9.33 -5.06 4.25
N SER A 72 10.54 -4.64 3.86
CA SER A 72 11.27 -5.33 2.79
C SER A 72 11.80 -6.66 3.34
N ALA A 73 11.55 -7.77 2.62
CA ALA A 73 12.02 -9.09 3.04
C ALA A 73 13.44 -9.36 2.55
N ASP A 74 13.69 -9.10 1.27
CA ASP A 74 14.92 -9.48 0.56
C ASP A 74 15.27 -8.53 -0.60
N GLY A 75 14.60 -7.36 -0.67
CA GLY A 75 14.77 -6.40 -1.76
C GLY A 75 13.99 -6.72 -3.04
N GLU A 76 13.33 -7.87 -3.14
CA GLU A 76 12.42 -8.23 -4.25
C GLU A 76 11.00 -8.56 -3.78
N ARG A 77 10.83 -8.75 -2.47
CA ARG A 77 9.55 -9.07 -1.83
C ARG A 77 9.28 -8.12 -0.68
N VAL A 78 8.00 -7.74 -0.54
CA VAL A 78 7.48 -6.95 0.58
C VAL A 78 6.66 -7.87 1.48
N THR A 79 6.96 -7.87 2.77
CA THR A 79 6.18 -8.58 3.79
C THR A 79 5.09 -7.68 4.33
N LEU A 80 3.86 -8.18 4.34
CA LEU A 80 2.68 -7.51 4.86
C LEU A 80 2.14 -8.31 6.05
N ALA A 81 1.95 -7.65 7.19
CA ALA A 81 1.20 -8.22 8.31
C ALA A 81 -0.27 -8.48 7.91
N ALA A 82 -1.02 -9.22 8.74
CA ALA A 82 -2.44 -9.46 8.48
C ALA A 82 -3.24 -8.13 8.40
N GLY A 83 -4.09 -7.97 7.39
CA GLY A 83 -4.83 -6.74 7.17
C GLY A 83 -5.35 -6.53 5.75
N TYR A 84 -5.99 -5.38 5.53
CA TYR A 84 -6.36 -4.91 4.20
C TYR A 84 -5.40 -3.82 3.75
N TYR A 85 -4.96 -3.85 2.49
CA TYR A 85 -3.98 -2.91 1.97
C TYR A 85 -4.44 -2.35 0.64
N LEU A 86 -4.40 -1.02 0.51
CA LEU A 86 -4.38 -0.36 -0.79
C LEU A 86 -2.98 -0.50 -1.37
N VAL A 87 -2.90 -1.07 -2.56
CA VAL A 87 -1.68 -1.24 -3.34
C VAL A 87 -1.79 -0.37 -4.58
N SER A 88 -0.81 0.48 -4.77
CA SER A 88 -0.70 1.37 -5.93
C SER A 88 0.67 1.23 -6.53
N TYR A 89 0.78 0.78 -7.78
CA TYR A 89 2.07 0.67 -8.43
C TYR A 89 2.05 1.14 -9.88
N GLN A 90 3.19 1.65 -10.33
CA GLN A 90 3.47 2.06 -11.69
C GLN A 90 4.75 1.37 -12.15
N VAL A 91 4.74 0.91 -13.40
CA VAL A 91 5.94 0.43 -14.08
C VAL A 91 6.05 1.13 -15.42
N SER A 92 7.25 1.56 -15.78
CA SER A 92 7.57 1.96 -17.13
C SER A 92 8.90 1.38 -17.57
N GLY A 93 9.06 1.24 -18.89
CA GLY A 93 10.29 0.73 -19.46
C GLY A 93 10.57 1.23 -20.87
N LEU A 94 11.83 1.04 -21.26
CA LEU A 94 12.39 1.33 -22.57
C LEU A 94 12.87 0.04 -23.22
N PHE A 95 12.56 -0.15 -24.50
CA PHE A 95 12.76 -1.40 -25.21
C PHE A 95 13.42 -1.17 -26.58
N GLU A 96 14.19 -2.15 -27.03
CA GLU A 96 14.92 -2.08 -28.31
C GLU A 96 14.14 -2.67 -29.49
N ASN A 97 13.21 -3.58 -29.21
CA ASN A 97 12.43 -4.30 -30.22
C ASN A 97 10.94 -4.41 -29.85
N PRO A 98 10.08 -4.65 -30.85
CA PRO A 98 8.66 -4.95 -30.61
C PRO A 98 8.45 -6.22 -29.78
N GLY A 99 7.30 -6.32 -29.12
CA GLY A 99 6.95 -7.44 -28.27
C GLY A 99 5.83 -7.09 -27.30
N TYR A 100 5.96 -7.52 -26.06
CA TYR A 100 5.10 -7.09 -24.96
C TYR A 100 5.93 -7.03 -23.69
N PHE A 101 5.46 -6.28 -22.70
CA PHE A 101 5.87 -6.51 -21.33
C PHE A 101 4.64 -6.67 -20.44
N GLN A 102 4.76 -7.53 -19.43
CA GLN A 102 3.74 -7.85 -18.47
C GLN A 102 4.32 -7.84 -17.07
N ILE A 103 3.58 -7.25 -16.14
CA ILE A 103 3.88 -7.25 -14.71
C ILE A 103 2.79 -8.03 -13.99
N THR A 104 3.17 -9.08 -13.29
CA THR A 104 2.23 -9.96 -12.59
C THR A 104 2.46 -9.88 -11.08
N PRO A 105 1.52 -9.31 -10.30
CA PRO A 105 1.56 -9.38 -8.85
C PRO A 105 1.41 -10.82 -8.35
N PHE A 106 2.13 -11.13 -7.28
CA PHE A 106 1.99 -12.37 -6.53
C PHE A 106 1.81 -12.05 -5.05
N TYR A 107 0.75 -12.58 -4.45
CA TYR A 107 0.44 -12.47 -3.02
C TYR A 107 -0.49 -13.62 -2.61
N ASN A 108 -0.62 -13.91 -1.32
CA ASN A 108 -1.44 -15.03 -0.82
C ASN A 108 -1.15 -16.36 -1.53
N ASN A 109 0.12 -16.63 -1.85
CA ASN A 109 0.58 -17.82 -2.57
C ASN A 109 -0.03 -18.02 -3.98
N ALA A 110 -0.49 -16.95 -4.63
CA ALA A 110 -1.04 -17.02 -5.98
C ALA A 110 -0.63 -15.81 -6.86
N PRO A 111 -0.48 -16.01 -8.18
CA PRO A 111 -0.32 -14.92 -9.14
C PRO A 111 -1.69 -14.31 -9.50
N PHE A 112 -1.75 -12.98 -9.64
CA PHE A 112 -2.97 -12.23 -9.95
C PHE A 112 -2.82 -11.37 -11.21
N ILE A 113 -2.98 -11.98 -12.38
CA ILE A 113 -2.85 -11.29 -13.68
C ILE A 113 -3.88 -10.16 -13.87
N ILE A 114 -5.06 -10.27 -13.26
CA ILE A 114 -6.11 -9.24 -13.33
C ILE A 114 -5.69 -7.91 -12.69
N ASN A 115 -4.78 -7.96 -11.72
CA ASN A 115 -4.19 -6.81 -11.07
C ASN A 115 -2.86 -6.40 -11.71
N GLY A 116 -2.49 -7.06 -12.82
CA GLY A 116 -1.26 -6.87 -13.55
C GLY A 116 -1.27 -5.65 -14.47
N ILE A 117 -0.11 -5.39 -15.04
CA ILE A 117 0.04 -4.48 -16.18
C ILE A 117 0.36 -5.34 -17.40
N TYR A 118 -0.31 -5.09 -18.52
CA TYR A 118 0.06 -5.64 -19.81
C TYR A 118 0.15 -4.51 -20.83
N PHE A 119 1.23 -4.50 -21.60
CA PHE A 119 1.40 -3.53 -22.68
C PHE A 119 2.02 -4.21 -23.90
N MET A 120 1.38 -4.05 -25.04
CA MET A 120 1.90 -4.51 -26.32
C MET A 120 2.78 -3.43 -26.93
N ILE A 121 4.02 -3.80 -27.25
CA ILE A 121 5.01 -2.93 -27.88
C ILE A 121 4.95 -3.17 -29.38
N GLY A 122 4.24 -2.28 -30.08
CA GLY A 122 4.01 -2.39 -31.52
C GLY A 122 5.24 -2.10 -32.38
N ASN A 123 5.28 -2.67 -33.58
CA ASN A 123 6.30 -2.36 -34.57
C ASN A 123 6.00 -1.01 -35.22
N TRP A 124 6.91 -0.04 -35.09
CA TRP A 124 6.85 1.24 -35.79
C TRP A 124 7.77 1.20 -37.01
N SER A 125 7.20 1.42 -38.20
CA SER A 125 7.87 1.32 -39.50
C SER A 125 9.03 2.31 -39.72
N GLY A 126 9.30 3.21 -38.78
CA GLY A 126 10.45 4.12 -38.80
C GLY A 126 11.72 3.60 -38.11
N GLY A 127 11.66 2.44 -37.43
CA GLY A 127 12.70 2.03 -36.48
C GLY A 127 12.75 2.96 -35.25
N GLY A 128 13.18 2.46 -34.09
CA GLY A 128 13.29 3.31 -32.90
C GLY A 128 13.34 2.56 -31.57
N ARG A 129 13.56 3.32 -30.50
CA ARG A 129 13.37 2.87 -29.11
C ARG A 129 11.88 2.91 -28.80
N PHE A 130 11.38 1.87 -28.17
CA PHE A 130 10.00 1.79 -27.73
C PHE A 130 9.91 2.12 -26.24
N SER A 131 8.79 2.71 -25.82
CA SER A 131 8.48 2.88 -24.41
C SER A 131 7.11 2.30 -24.10
N GLY A 132 6.96 1.82 -22.88
CA GLY A 132 5.70 1.33 -22.36
C GLY A 132 5.56 1.72 -20.90
N SER A 133 4.35 2.08 -20.49
CA SER A 133 4.05 2.38 -19.10
C SER A 133 2.67 1.87 -18.73
N GLY A 134 2.49 1.57 -17.46
CA GLY A 134 1.19 1.22 -16.90
C GLY A 134 1.17 1.45 -15.41
N SER A 135 -0.03 1.42 -14.85
CA SER A 135 -0.24 1.45 -13.41
C SER A 135 -1.44 0.59 -13.03
N ALA A 136 -1.44 0.09 -11.80
CA ALA A 136 -2.55 -0.65 -11.24
C ALA A 136 -2.77 -0.21 -9.79
N ASN A 137 -4.05 -0.17 -9.39
CA ASN A 137 -4.49 0.25 -8.06
C ASN A 137 -5.60 -0.68 -7.60
N PHE A 138 -5.41 -1.36 -6.48
CA PHE A 138 -6.36 -2.35 -5.97
C PHE A 138 -6.20 -2.54 -4.47
N ILE A 139 -7.20 -3.14 -3.85
CA ILE A 139 -7.17 -3.52 -2.44
C ILE A 139 -6.92 -5.03 -2.36
N ILE A 140 -5.98 -5.44 -1.50
CA ILE A 140 -5.78 -6.84 -1.14
C ILE A 140 -6.15 -7.09 0.31
N TYR A 141 -6.53 -8.34 0.59
CA TYR A 141 -6.66 -8.87 1.93
C TYR A 141 -5.52 -9.85 2.20
N ALA A 142 -4.72 -9.59 3.23
CA ALA A 142 -3.67 -10.45 3.75
C ALA A 142 -4.22 -11.17 5.00
N PRO A 143 -4.64 -12.45 4.91
CA PRO A 143 -5.24 -13.17 6.04
C PRO A 143 -4.25 -13.48 7.16
N SER A 144 -2.97 -13.56 6.80
CA SER A 144 -1.82 -13.77 7.68
C SER A 144 -0.65 -12.96 7.13
N GLU A 145 0.55 -13.11 7.72
CA GLU A 145 1.77 -12.61 7.09
C GLU A 145 1.82 -13.07 5.62
N THR A 146 1.96 -12.09 4.71
CA THR A 146 1.84 -12.28 3.28
C THR A 146 3.02 -11.65 2.58
N ARG A 147 3.65 -12.40 1.66
CA ARG A 147 4.70 -11.87 0.79
C ARG A 147 4.11 -11.39 -0.52
N PHE A 148 4.32 -10.12 -0.82
CA PHE A 148 3.99 -9.50 -2.08
C PHE A 148 5.23 -9.41 -2.98
N SER A 149 5.08 -9.66 -4.27
CA SER A 149 6.13 -9.43 -5.27
C SER A 149 5.53 -9.10 -6.64
N LEU A 150 6.36 -8.55 -7.53
CA LEU A 150 6.02 -8.28 -8.93
C LEU A 150 6.93 -9.12 -9.82
N THR A 151 6.35 -9.96 -10.67
CA THR A 151 7.10 -10.71 -11.69
C THR A 151 7.10 -9.94 -13.00
N TYR A 152 8.27 -9.76 -13.59
CA TYR A 152 8.46 -9.18 -14.91
C TYR A 152 8.47 -10.27 -15.98
N ASN A 153 7.67 -10.09 -17.03
CA ASN A 153 7.68 -10.95 -18.21
C ASN A 153 7.75 -10.13 -19.49
N SER A 154 8.60 -10.53 -20.43
CA SER A 154 8.77 -9.85 -21.70
C SER A 154 9.50 -10.72 -22.70
N ILE A 155 9.07 -10.64 -23.97
CA ILE A 155 9.85 -11.16 -25.11
C ILE A 155 10.66 -10.06 -25.81
N ALA A 156 10.46 -8.79 -25.41
CA ALA A 156 11.23 -7.66 -25.88
C ALA A 156 12.50 -7.47 -25.03
N THR A 157 13.60 -7.15 -25.69
CA THR A 157 14.85 -6.68 -25.10
C THR A 157 14.61 -5.34 -24.43
N VAL A 158 14.78 -5.32 -23.12
CA VAL A 158 14.58 -4.14 -22.28
C VAL A 158 15.92 -3.49 -21.95
N THR A 159 16.01 -2.18 -22.15
CA THR A 159 17.19 -1.41 -21.73
C THR A 159 17.01 -0.86 -20.33
N GLU A 160 15.78 -0.51 -19.98
CA GLU A 160 15.47 0.14 -18.72
C GLU A 160 14.05 -0.18 -18.26
N VAL A 161 13.89 -0.49 -16.98
CA VAL A 161 12.63 -0.59 -16.25
C VAL A 161 12.78 0.20 -14.96
N GLN A 162 11.74 0.95 -14.65
CA GLN A 162 11.56 1.63 -13.38
C GLN A 162 10.19 1.26 -12.80
N THR A 163 10.13 1.18 -11.48
CA THR A 163 8.95 0.78 -10.72
C THR A 163 8.81 1.69 -9.51
N THR A 164 7.59 2.11 -9.23
CA THR A 164 7.23 2.72 -7.95
C THR A 164 6.01 2.01 -7.42
N ILE A 165 6.02 1.66 -6.13
CA ILE A 165 4.91 1.00 -5.47
C ILE A 165 4.71 1.57 -4.08
N THR A 166 3.45 1.75 -3.69
CA THR A 166 3.03 2.22 -2.38
C THR A 166 2.03 1.24 -1.79
N PHE A 167 2.19 0.98 -0.49
CA PHE A 167 1.26 0.22 0.32
C PHE A 167 0.70 1.14 1.41
N LEU A 168 -0.63 1.12 1.58
CA LEU A 168 -1.31 1.74 2.70
C LEU A 168 -2.20 0.70 3.37
N LYS A 169 -1.95 0.40 4.65
CA LYS A 169 -2.82 -0.46 5.44
C LYS A 169 -4.11 0.28 5.80
N LEU A 170 -5.24 -0.31 5.46
CA LEU A 170 -6.55 0.24 5.77
C LEU A 170 -6.93 -0.10 7.20
N ARG A 171 -7.52 0.87 7.92
CA ARG A 171 -8.03 0.69 9.28
C ARG A 171 -9.35 -0.09 9.30
N ARG A 172 -9.28 -1.36 8.90
CA ARG A 172 -10.40 -2.32 8.91
C ARG A 172 -10.01 -3.55 9.74
N PRO A 173 -10.87 -4.02 10.67
CA PRO A 173 -10.65 -5.28 11.38
C PRO A 173 -10.51 -6.46 10.41
N VAL A 174 -9.62 -7.40 10.74
CA VAL A 174 -9.38 -8.66 10.01
C VAL A 174 -10.50 -9.65 10.29
#